data_AF-A0A562C0M6-F1
#
_entry.id   AF-A0A562C0M6-F1
#
_cell.length_a   1.000
_cell.length_b   1.000
_cell.length_c   1.000
_cell.angle_alpha   90.00
_cell.angle_beta   90.00
_cell.angle_gamma   90.00
#
_symmetry.space_group_name_H-M   'P 1'
#
loop_
_entity.id
_entity.type
_entity.pdbx_description
1 polymer ?
#
loop_
_entity_poly.entity_id
_entity_poly.type
_entity_poly.pdbx_seq_one_letter_code
_entity_poly.pdbx_strand_id
1 'polypeptide(L)'
;MLSEDNRRLRNELLVMAARQAQLQVEADENARLRGLLGAAARGGLDVQLAPILDIDLDPSRQRLLLNAGSRDGVRQGQTVIDAGGVLGQVIAVTPDTATVLLLTDLDHAVPVSISRTGVRLLAYGIGRADRLELRNIPVSSDVQVGDVVVTSGLGGRFPPGFPVGRIVDLRPDDSQAFLIGGLAPAAQLDRGRDVLLLRGTAPRARAPEAAEDASGEPGEGTADEADAPGAEPPDGEMAR
;
A
#
# COMPACT_ATOMS: atom_id res chain seq x y z
N MET A 1 -47.64 -23.01 40.95
CA MET A 1 -47.47 -21.53 40.94
C MET A 1 -46.02 -21.10 41.09
N LEU A 2 -45.40 -21.07 42.28
CA LEU A 2 -44.04 -20.50 42.46
C LEU A 2 -42.95 -21.15 41.59
N SER A 3 -42.99 -22.48 41.41
CA SER A 3 -42.04 -23.19 40.53
C SER A 3 -42.28 -22.92 39.04
N GLU A 4 -43.53 -22.68 38.64
CA GLU A 4 -43.93 -22.38 37.26
C GLU A 4 -43.57 -20.95 36.89
N ASP A 5 -43.80 -19.99 37.79
CA ASP A 5 -43.38 -18.60 37.61
C ASP A 5 -41.85 -18.49 37.55
N ASN A 6 -41.13 -19.24 38.41
CA ASN A 6 -39.68 -19.26 38.37
C ASN A 6 -39.15 -19.86 37.04
N ARG A 7 -39.80 -20.91 36.53
CA ARG A 7 -39.47 -21.49 35.22
C ARG A 7 -39.78 -20.53 34.06
N ARG A 8 -40.91 -19.83 34.11
CA ARG A 8 -41.28 -18.80 33.11
C ARG A 8 -40.25 -17.67 33.10
N LEU A 9 -39.94 -17.10 34.26
CA LEU A 9 -38.98 -16.01 34.40
C LEU A 9 -37.57 -16.43 33.95
N ARG A 10 -37.13 -17.65 34.25
CA ARG A 10 -35.86 -18.19 33.73
C ARG A 10 -35.86 -18.30 32.21
N ASN A 11 -36.93 -18.79 31.60
CA ASN A 11 -37.04 -18.86 30.14
C ASN A 11 -37.03 -17.46 29.50
N GLU A 12 -37.76 -16.50 30.09
CA GLU A 12 -37.75 -15.11 29.64
C GLU A 12 -36.35 -14.49 29.74
N LEU A 13 -35.64 -14.71 30.84
CA LEU A 13 -34.25 -14.27 31.01
C LEU A 13 -33.32 -14.88 29.95
N LEU A 14 -33.46 -16.17 29.65
CA LEU A 14 -32.67 -16.83 28.61
C LEU A 14 -32.95 -16.23 27.23
N VAL A 15 -34.22 -15.99 26.90
CA VAL A 15 -34.61 -15.35 25.62
C VAL A 15 -34.10 -13.92 25.53
N MET A 16 -34.21 -13.14 26.60
CA MET A 16 -33.70 -11.77 26.63
C MET A 16 -32.18 -11.74 26.52
N ALA A 17 -31.46 -12.65 27.19
CA ALA A 17 -30.01 -12.78 27.08
C ALA A 17 -29.58 -13.14 25.65
N ALA A 18 -30.28 -14.07 24.99
CA ALA A 18 -30.00 -14.42 23.60
C ALA A 18 -30.21 -13.24 22.64
N ARG A 19 -31.30 -12.47 22.81
CA ARG A 19 -31.55 -11.26 22.02
C ARG A 19 -30.50 -10.18 22.25
N GLN A 20 -30.08 -9.98 23.50
CA GLN A 20 -29.03 -9.03 23.84
C GLN A 20 -27.70 -9.42 23.18
N ALA A 21 -27.33 -10.71 23.20
CA ALA A 21 -26.14 -11.20 22.53
C ALA A 21 -26.20 -10.94 21.01
N GLN A 22 -27.35 -11.18 20.38
CA GLN A 22 -27.53 -10.90 18.95
C GLN A 22 -27.37 -9.40 18.63
N LEU A 23 -28.01 -8.52 19.40
CA LEU A 23 -27.90 -7.07 19.21
C LEU A 23 -26.46 -6.56 19.37
N GLN A 24 -25.70 -7.16 20.29
CA GLN A 24 -24.28 -6.84 20.46
C GLN A 24 -23.47 -7.23 19.22
N VAL A 25 -23.69 -8.43 18.68
CA VAL A 25 -23.02 -8.88 17.44
C VAL A 25 -23.35 -7.96 16.26
N GLU A 26 -24.61 -7.57 16.10
CA GLU A 26 -25.03 -6.65 15.04
C GLU A 26 -24.42 -5.25 15.21
N ALA A 27 -24.32 -4.75 16.45
CA ALA A 27 -23.71 -3.45 16.74
C ALA A 27 -22.21 -3.44 16.41
N ASP A 28 -21.49 -4.50 16.79
CA ASP A 28 -20.06 -4.66 16.51
C ASP A 28 -19.77 -4.74 15.01
N GLU A 29 -20.62 -5.47 14.28
CA GLU A 29 -20.54 -5.58 12.81
C GLU A 29 -20.76 -4.21 12.15
N ASN A 30 -21.78 -3.47 12.58
CA ASN A 30 -22.08 -2.16 12.02
C ASN A 30 -20.94 -1.16 12.28
N ALA A 31 -20.38 -1.16 13.50
CA ALA A 31 -19.23 -0.33 13.84
C ALA A 31 -18.01 -0.65 12.96
N ARG A 32 -17.76 -1.93 12.69
CA ARG A 32 -16.67 -2.38 11.80
C ARG A 32 -16.88 -1.97 10.35
N LEU A 33 -18.04 -2.23 9.77
CA LEU A 33 -18.37 -1.85 8.40
C LEU A 33 -18.25 -0.33 8.21
N ARG A 34 -18.72 0.46 9.18
CA ARG A 34 -18.52 1.91 9.20
C ARG A 34 -17.04 2.30 9.26
N GLY A 35 -16.23 1.56 10.02
CA GLY A 35 -14.78 1.74 10.06
C GLY A 35 -14.11 1.53 8.70
N LEU A 36 -14.47 0.44 8.01
CA LEU A 36 -13.97 0.13 6.66
C LEU A 36 -14.40 1.18 5.63
N LEU A 37 -15.69 1.50 5.57
CA LEU A 37 -16.21 2.51 4.65
C LEU A 37 -15.64 3.91 4.94
N GLY A 38 -15.44 4.24 6.21
CA GLY A 38 -14.79 5.49 6.63
C GLY A 38 -13.32 5.57 6.22
N ALA A 39 -12.58 4.45 6.28
CA ALA A 39 -11.20 4.38 5.78
C ALA A 39 -11.14 4.60 4.27
N ALA A 40 -12.04 3.95 3.51
CA ALA A 40 -12.14 4.12 2.06
C ALA A 40 -12.50 5.56 1.65
N ALA A 41 -13.51 6.15 2.31
CA ALA A 41 -13.99 7.49 1.99
C ALA A 41 -12.92 8.57 2.25
N ARG A 42 -12.17 8.48 3.35
CA ARG A 42 -11.10 9.44 3.68
C ARG A 42 -9.95 9.42 2.65
N GLY A 43 -9.67 8.26 2.07
CA GLY A 43 -8.63 8.11 1.06
C GLY A 43 -9.09 8.43 -0.37
N GLY A 44 -10.38 8.71 -0.60
CA GLY A 44 -10.93 8.86 -1.95
C GLY A 44 -10.73 7.61 -2.81
N LEU A 45 -10.74 6.43 -2.18
CA LEU A 45 -10.35 5.16 -2.80
C LEU A 45 -11.56 4.50 -3.44
N ASP A 46 -11.40 4.02 -4.68
CA ASP A 46 -12.33 3.06 -5.27
C ASP A 46 -12.05 1.67 -4.68
N VAL A 47 -12.98 1.18 -3.86
CA VAL A 47 -12.83 -0.08 -3.13
C VAL A 47 -14.02 -0.97 -3.36
N GLN A 48 -13.79 -2.26 -3.19
CA GLN A 48 -14.81 -3.28 -3.15
C GLN A 48 -14.73 -4.03 -1.83
N LEU A 49 -15.85 -4.08 -1.11
CA LEU A 49 -15.98 -4.93 0.06
C LEU A 49 -16.07 -6.40 -0.39
N ALA A 50 -15.30 -7.27 0.24
CA ALA A 50 -15.33 -8.71 0.00
C ALA A 50 -15.33 -9.47 1.33
N PRO A 51 -16.27 -10.39 1.55
CA PRO A 51 -16.27 -11.25 2.73
C PRO A 51 -15.14 -12.26 2.70
N ILE A 52 -14.65 -12.61 3.89
CA ILE A 52 -13.67 -13.67 4.09
C ILE A 52 -14.40 -15.00 4.31
N LEU A 53 -14.05 -16.02 3.51
CA LEU A 53 -14.54 -17.38 3.67
C LEU A 53 -13.68 -18.20 4.62
N ASP A 54 -12.36 -18.03 4.53
CA ASP A 54 -11.40 -18.83 5.28
C ASP A 54 -10.09 -18.08 5.51
N ILE A 55 -9.40 -18.41 6.60
CA ILE A 55 -8.11 -17.85 6.99
C ILE A 55 -7.17 -18.99 7.38
N ASP A 56 -6.10 -19.14 6.62
CA ASP A 56 -5.00 -20.05 6.90
C ASP A 56 -3.82 -19.24 7.46
N LEU A 57 -3.47 -19.49 8.72
CA LEU A 57 -2.36 -18.82 9.42
C LEU A 57 -1.21 -19.79 9.73
N ASP A 58 -1.09 -20.90 8.99
CA ASP A 58 0.04 -21.81 9.14
C ASP A 58 1.37 -21.04 9.03
N PRO A 59 2.35 -21.25 9.93
CA PRO A 59 3.62 -20.53 9.90
C PRO A 59 4.40 -20.68 8.59
N SER A 60 4.18 -21.77 7.84
CA SER A 60 4.79 -22.00 6.54
C SER A 60 4.07 -21.26 5.40
N ARG A 61 2.76 -21.04 5.52
CA ARG A 61 1.91 -20.42 4.49
C ARG A 61 0.72 -19.71 5.13
N GLN A 62 0.61 -18.41 4.89
CA GLN A 62 -0.43 -17.55 5.44
C GLN A 62 -1.27 -16.92 4.34
N ARG A 63 -2.52 -17.36 4.24
CA ARG A 63 -3.42 -17.06 3.14
C ARG A 63 -4.83 -16.80 3.62
N LEU A 64 -5.58 -16.09 2.78
CA LEU A 64 -6.97 -15.79 3.04
C LEU A 64 -7.80 -16.07 1.79
N LEU A 65 -8.98 -16.67 1.96
CA LEU A 65 -9.91 -16.97 0.89
C LEU A 65 -11.07 -15.98 0.95
N LEU A 66 -11.34 -15.30 -0.16
CA LEU A 66 -12.42 -14.33 -0.30
C LEU A 66 -13.63 -14.93 -1.03
N ASN A 67 -14.82 -14.52 -0.61
CA ASN A 67 -16.09 -14.76 -1.30
C ASN A 67 -16.32 -13.74 -2.42
N ALA A 68 -15.30 -13.52 -3.26
CA ALA A 68 -15.38 -12.64 -4.41
C ALA A 68 -14.38 -13.14 -5.46
N GLY A 69 -14.84 -13.29 -6.70
CA GLY A 69 -14.04 -13.81 -7.80
C GLY A 69 -13.96 -12.87 -8.99
N SER A 70 -13.56 -13.41 -10.15
CA SER A 70 -13.45 -12.62 -11.38
C SER A 70 -14.81 -12.10 -11.86
N ARG A 71 -15.92 -12.78 -11.54
CA ARG A 71 -17.29 -12.30 -11.81
C ARG A 71 -17.63 -11.03 -11.04
N ASP A 72 -17.03 -10.85 -9.87
CA ASP A 72 -17.18 -9.66 -9.04
C ASP A 72 -16.14 -8.58 -9.37
N GLY A 73 -15.31 -8.80 -10.40
CA GLY A 73 -14.26 -7.87 -10.84
C GLY A 73 -12.94 -7.98 -10.09
N VAL A 74 -12.74 -9.02 -9.28
CA VAL A 74 -11.47 -9.30 -8.60
C VAL A 74 -10.40 -9.69 -9.62
N ARG A 75 -9.19 -9.18 -9.44
CA ARG A 75 -8.04 -9.41 -10.33
C ARG A 75 -6.80 -9.81 -9.54
N GLN A 76 -6.01 -10.69 -10.13
CA GLN A 76 -4.70 -11.04 -9.59
C GLN A 76 -3.83 -9.79 -9.45
N GLY A 77 -3.11 -9.68 -8.35
CA GLY A 77 -2.28 -8.54 -8.02
C GLY A 77 -2.99 -7.40 -7.30
N GLN A 78 -4.32 -7.44 -7.12
CA GLN A 78 -5.03 -6.43 -6.34
C GLN A 78 -4.55 -6.39 -4.89
N THR A 79 -4.42 -5.18 -4.36
CA THR A 79 -4.10 -4.95 -2.95
C THR A 79 -5.35 -5.13 -2.11
N VAL A 80 -5.19 -5.85 -1.00
CA VAL A 80 -6.22 -6.08 0.00
C VAL A 80 -5.86 -5.29 1.25
N ILE A 81 -6.82 -4.54 1.78
CA ILE A 81 -6.66 -3.70 2.97
C ILE A 81 -7.80 -3.95 3.96
N ASP A 82 -7.55 -3.64 5.24
CA ASP A 82 -8.58 -3.53 6.27
C ASP A 82 -8.67 -2.07 6.81
N ALA A 83 -9.36 -1.85 7.93
CA ALA A 83 -9.50 -0.53 8.54
C ALA A 83 -8.18 0.04 9.11
N GLY A 84 -7.22 -0.80 9.46
CA GLY A 84 -5.92 -0.46 10.04
C GLY A 84 -4.78 -0.37 9.03
N GLY A 85 -4.81 -1.14 7.93
CA GLY A 85 -3.75 -1.07 6.94
C GLY A 85 -3.82 -2.10 5.81
N VAL A 86 -2.69 -2.26 5.12
CA VAL A 86 -2.52 -3.32 4.11
C VAL A 86 -2.60 -4.67 4.79
N LEU A 87 -3.30 -5.62 4.17
CA LEU A 87 -3.46 -7.00 4.64
C LEU A 87 -2.71 -7.99 3.73
N GLY A 88 -2.70 -7.75 2.42
CA GLY A 88 -1.99 -8.61 1.49
C GLY A 88 -2.25 -8.30 0.03
N GLN A 89 -2.02 -9.30 -0.82
CA GLN A 89 -2.19 -9.21 -2.27
C GLN A 89 -2.90 -10.43 -2.81
N VAL A 90 -3.83 -10.24 -3.75
CA VAL A 90 -4.51 -11.34 -4.45
C VAL A 90 -3.50 -12.08 -5.33
N ILE A 91 -3.32 -13.38 -5.09
CA ILE A 91 -2.39 -14.24 -5.84
C ILE A 91 -3.09 -15.22 -6.79
N ALA A 92 -4.36 -15.52 -6.57
CA ALA A 92 -5.15 -16.38 -7.45
C ALA A 92 -6.61 -15.94 -7.44
N VAL A 93 -7.28 -16.12 -8.57
CA VAL A 93 -8.69 -15.75 -8.74
C VAL A 93 -9.40 -16.86 -9.50
N THR A 94 -10.54 -17.30 -8.97
CA THR A 94 -11.50 -18.18 -9.62
C THR A 94 -12.75 -17.37 -10.00
N PRO A 95 -13.75 -17.93 -10.70
CA PRO A 95 -14.97 -17.21 -11.03
C PRO A 95 -15.69 -16.61 -9.82
N ASP A 96 -15.69 -17.31 -8.68
CA ASP A 96 -16.51 -16.99 -7.50
C ASP A 96 -15.68 -16.71 -6.24
N THR A 97 -14.38 -17.03 -6.23
CA THR A 97 -13.49 -16.83 -5.08
C THR A 97 -12.13 -16.28 -5.46
N ALA A 98 -11.40 -15.74 -4.50
CA ALA A 98 -10.03 -15.28 -4.68
C ALA A 98 -9.14 -15.63 -3.49
N THR A 99 -7.89 -15.96 -3.75
CA THR A 99 -6.89 -16.25 -2.72
C THR A 99 -5.95 -15.07 -2.56
N VAL A 100 -5.78 -14.63 -1.32
CA VAL A 100 -4.93 -13.53 -0.89
C VAL A 100 -3.72 -14.12 -0.17
N LEU A 101 -2.53 -13.67 -0.55
CA LEU A 101 -1.29 -13.90 0.20
C LEU A 101 -1.16 -12.81 1.26
N LEU A 102 -1.09 -13.20 2.53
CA LEU A 102 -0.95 -12.25 3.63
C LEU A 102 0.46 -11.67 3.66
N LEU A 103 0.59 -10.43 4.13
CA LEU A 103 1.89 -9.76 4.24
C LEU A 103 2.85 -10.40 5.25
N THR A 104 2.32 -11.24 6.16
CA THR A 104 3.07 -12.00 7.17
C THR A 104 3.60 -13.35 6.68
N ASP A 105 3.22 -13.77 5.47
CA ASP A 105 3.70 -14.99 4.81
C ASP A 105 5.21 -14.90 4.48
N LEU A 106 5.93 -16.03 4.60
CA LEU A 106 7.37 -16.12 4.36
C LEU A 106 7.79 -15.76 2.93
N ASP A 107 6.92 -16.02 1.95
CA ASP A 107 7.16 -15.74 0.54
C ASP A 107 6.72 -14.31 0.14
N HIS A 108 6.24 -13.51 1.09
CA HIS A 108 5.76 -12.15 0.82
C HIS A 108 6.79 -11.09 1.22
N ALA A 109 7.12 -10.24 0.25
CA ALA A 109 7.89 -9.03 0.46
C ALA A 109 7.14 -7.79 -0.08
N VAL A 110 7.00 -6.76 0.75
CA VAL A 110 6.25 -5.53 0.43
C VAL A 110 7.20 -4.32 0.41
N PRO A 111 7.32 -3.60 -0.71
CA PRO A 111 8.09 -2.36 -0.77
C PRO A 111 7.48 -1.30 0.12
N VAL A 112 8.26 -0.81 1.09
CA VAL A 112 7.80 0.14 2.10
C VAL A 112 8.69 1.36 2.19
N SER A 113 8.19 2.39 2.84
CA SER A 113 8.94 3.57 3.22
C SER A 113 8.57 4.00 4.62
N ILE A 114 9.53 4.57 5.35
CA ILE A 114 9.27 5.16 6.64
C ILE A 114 8.57 6.51 6.45
N SER A 115 7.43 6.70 7.09
CA SER A 115 6.60 7.90 6.89
C SER A 115 7.31 9.20 7.28
N ARG A 116 8.21 9.15 8.28
CA ARG A 116 8.91 10.32 8.82
C ARG A 116 10.11 10.74 7.95
N THR A 117 10.91 9.77 7.51
CA THR A 117 12.19 10.02 6.84
C THR A 117 12.19 9.74 5.35
N GLY A 118 11.17 9.05 4.84
CA GLY A 118 11.07 8.63 3.44
C GLY A 118 12.03 7.51 3.03
N VAL A 119 12.81 6.97 3.97
CA VAL A 119 13.74 5.86 3.72
C VAL A 119 12.96 4.66 3.19
N ARG A 120 13.36 4.17 2.01
CA ARG A 120 12.72 3.05 1.32
C ARG A 120 13.37 1.74 1.73
N LEU A 121 12.55 0.76 2.07
CA LEU A 121 12.95 -0.55 2.59
C LEU A 121 12.04 -1.63 2.01
N LEU A 122 12.31 -2.87 2.40
CA LEU A 122 11.48 -4.03 2.07
C LEU A 122 11.05 -4.69 3.38
N ALA A 123 9.74 -4.83 3.56
CA ALA A 123 9.16 -5.57 4.68
C ALA A 123 8.93 -7.03 4.25
N TYR A 124 9.31 -7.95 5.10
CA TYR A 124 9.19 -9.39 4.88
C TYR A 124 8.27 -10.01 5.92
N GLY A 125 7.43 -10.94 5.46
CA GLY A 125 6.74 -11.84 6.36
C GLY A 125 7.70 -12.87 6.97
N ILE A 126 7.44 -13.25 8.22
CA ILE A 126 8.26 -14.21 8.97
C ILE A 126 7.44 -15.40 9.48
N GLY A 127 6.26 -15.65 8.91
CA GLY A 127 5.36 -16.73 9.33
C GLY A 127 4.72 -16.50 10.69
N ARG A 128 4.67 -15.25 11.16
CA ARG A 128 4.02 -14.84 12.42
C ARG A 128 2.98 -13.77 12.13
N ALA A 129 1.75 -14.01 12.55
CA ALA A 129 0.63 -13.10 12.26
C ALA A 129 0.78 -11.71 12.93
N ASP A 130 1.58 -11.61 13.99
CA ASP A 130 1.74 -10.38 14.78
C ASP A 130 3.04 -9.62 14.47
N ARG A 131 3.86 -10.11 13.53
CA ARG A 131 5.21 -9.55 13.33
C ARG A 131 5.72 -9.69 11.90
N LEU A 132 6.45 -8.66 11.49
CA LEU A 132 7.14 -8.54 10.22
C LEU A 132 8.58 -8.13 10.48
N GLU A 133 9.41 -8.30 9.46
CA GLU A 133 10.82 -7.96 9.54
C GLU A 133 11.22 -7.01 8.42
N LEU A 134 11.86 -5.90 8.80
CA LEU A 134 12.56 -5.00 7.91
C LEU A 134 14.03 -5.42 7.88
N ARG A 135 14.55 -5.69 6.69
CA ARG A 135 15.96 -6.07 6.50
C ARG A 135 16.72 -4.96 5.79
N ASN A 136 18.05 -4.98 5.94
CA ASN A 136 18.97 -4.10 5.22
C ASN A 136 18.74 -2.61 5.48
N ILE A 137 18.40 -2.24 6.72
CA ILE A 137 18.26 -0.84 7.11
C ILE A 137 19.68 -0.24 7.26
N PRO A 138 20.07 0.80 6.51
CA PRO A 138 21.40 1.40 6.66
C PRO A 138 21.60 1.97 8.07
N VAL A 139 22.73 1.70 8.73
CA VAL A 139 23.02 2.29 10.06
C VAL A 139 23.11 3.81 10.06
N SER A 140 23.40 4.42 8.91
CA SER A 140 23.41 5.87 8.71
C SER A 140 22.00 6.47 8.55
N SER A 141 20.97 5.64 8.39
CA SER A 141 19.60 6.11 8.25
C SER A 141 18.98 6.42 9.61
N ASP A 142 18.28 7.55 9.70
CA ASP A 142 17.58 7.96 10.92
C ASP A 142 16.27 7.18 11.09
N VAL A 143 16.37 5.89 11.41
CA VAL A 143 15.23 4.99 11.64
C VAL A 143 15.11 4.70 13.13
N GLN A 144 13.90 4.86 13.67
CA GLN A 144 13.68 4.79 15.11
C GLN A 144 12.53 3.84 15.46
N VAL A 145 12.62 3.25 16.65
CA VAL A 145 11.50 2.50 17.23
C VAL A 145 10.31 3.44 17.40
N GLY A 146 9.13 2.98 16.99
CA GLY A 146 7.92 3.77 16.96
C GLY A 146 7.62 4.43 15.62
N ASP A 147 8.54 4.42 14.65
CA ASP A 147 8.28 4.95 13.32
C ASP A 147 7.14 4.17 12.61
N VAL A 148 6.29 4.91 11.90
CA VAL A 148 5.21 4.35 11.07
C VAL A 148 5.77 4.02 9.69
N VAL A 149 5.48 2.81 9.24
CA VAL A 149 5.90 2.27 7.95
C VAL A 149 4.71 2.18 7.03
N VAL A 150 4.85 2.74 5.83
CA VAL A 150 3.80 2.80 4.81
C VAL A 150 4.30 2.17 3.51
N THR A 151 3.39 1.78 2.62
CA THR A 151 3.75 1.30 1.28
C THR A 151 4.44 2.40 0.46
N SER A 152 5.49 2.05 -0.27
CA SER A 152 6.28 3.04 -1.02
C SER A 152 5.75 3.35 -2.43
N GLY A 153 4.82 2.53 -2.95
CA GLY A 153 4.38 2.60 -4.34
C GLY A 153 5.35 1.97 -5.35
N LEU A 154 6.51 1.50 -4.90
CA LEU A 154 7.54 0.97 -5.77
C LEU A 154 7.07 -0.33 -6.44
N GLY A 155 7.29 -0.45 -7.75
CA GLY A 155 6.87 -1.61 -8.55
C GLY A 155 5.39 -1.65 -8.90
N GLY A 156 4.60 -0.65 -8.50
CA GLY A 156 3.19 -0.49 -8.90
C GLY A 156 2.21 -1.56 -8.38
N ARG A 157 2.68 -2.46 -7.51
CA ARG A 157 1.85 -3.54 -6.93
C ARG A 157 0.99 -3.09 -5.76
N PHE A 158 1.51 -2.15 -4.99
CA PHE A 158 0.82 -1.54 -3.86
C PHE A 158 0.73 -0.04 -4.12
N PRO A 159 -0.43 0.60 -3.94
CA PRO A 159 -0.50 2.05 -3.99
C PRO A 159 0.32 2.65 -2.83
N PRO A 160 0.96 3.81 -3.03
CA PRO A 160 1.80 4.43 -2.00
C PRO A 160 0.97 4.99 -0.83
N GLY A 161 1.56 5.03 0.37
CA GLY A 161 1.02 5.74 1.53
C GLY A 161 0.08 4.94 2.42
N PHE A 162 -0.08 3.64 2.20
CA PHE A 162 -0.93 2.79 3.04
C PHE A 162 -0.15 2.26 4.25
N PRO A 163 -0.68 2.33 5.48
CA PRO A 163 -0.02 1.79 6.66
C PRO A 163 0.25 0.30 6.52
N VAL A 164 1.48 -0.11 6.82
CA VAL A 164 1.89 -1.51 6.91
C VAL A 164 2.11 -1.90 8.36
N GLY A 165 2.71 -1.02 9.16
CA GLY A 165 2.97 -1.30 10.57
C GLY A 165 3.74 -0.22 11.31
N ARG A 166 4.15 -0.53 12.54
CA ARG A 166 5.01 0.32 13.38
C ARG A 166 6.24 -0.44 13.85
N ILE A 167 7.41 0.20 13.80
CA ILE A 167 8.66 -0.41 14.25
C ILE A 167 8.60 -0.63 15.76
N VAL A 168 8.81 -1.85 16.21
CA VAL A 168 8.77 -2.23 17.64
C VAL A 168 10.15 -2.50 18.22
N ASP A 169 11.11 -2.89 17.39
CA ASP A 169 12.50 -3.08 17.80
C ASP A 169 13.46 -2.87 16.62
N LEU A 170 14.70 -2.53 16.93
CA LEU A 170 15.81 -2.41 16.00
C LEU A 170 17.02 -3.11 16.60
N ARG A 171 17.67 -3.97 15.83
CA ARG A 171 18.89 -4.68 16.22
C ARG A 171 19.91 -4.67 15.08
N PRO A 172 21.21 -4.61 15.36
CA PRO A 172 22.23 -4.82 14.33
C PRO A 172 22.12 -6.23 13.72
N ASP A 173 22.46 -6.34 12.44
CA ASP A 173 22.72 -7.63 11.80
C ASP A 173 24.12 -8.16 12.18
N ASP A 174 24.45 -9.38 11.73
CA ASP A 174 25.74 -10.02 12.04
C ASP A 174 26.93 -9.23 11.48
N SER A 175 26.74 -8.49 10.38
CA SER A 175 27.78 -7.65 9.79
C SER A 175 28.00 -6.32 10.53
N GLN A 176 27.05 -5.92 11.38
CA GLN A 176 26.93 -4.61 12.01
C GLN A 176 26.88 -3.42 11.04
N ALA A 177 26.79 -3.67 9.74
CA ALA A 177 26.65 -2.63 8.71
C ALA A 177 25.19 -2.25 8.48
N PHE A 178 24.25 -3.12 8.87
CA PHE A 178 22.82 -2.92 8.72
C PHE A 178 22.07 -3.18 10.02
N LEU A 179 20.87 -2.62 10.12
CA LEU A 179 19.90 -2.96 11.14
C LEU A 179 18.81 -3.87 10.57
N ILE A 180 18.32 -4.74 11.44
CA ILE A 180 17.09 -5.51 11.27
C ILE A 180 16.06 -4.90 12.20
N GLY A 181 14.89 -4.58 11.66
CA GLY A 181 13.79 -4.01 12.44
C GLY A 181 12.62 -4.97 12.55
N GLY A 182 12.11 -5.17 13.76
CA GLY A 182 10.81 -5.81 13.94
C GLY A 182 9.69 -4.80 13.74
N LEU A 183 8.65 -5.21 13.03
CA LEU A 183 7.50 -4.38 12.69
C LEU A 183 6.21 -5.07 13.16
N ALA A 184 5.40 -4.37 13.94
CA ALA A 184 4.06 -4.82 14.29
C ALA A 184 3.09 -4.42 13.16
N PRO A 185 2.35 -5.37 12.54
CA PRO A 185 1.38 -5.09 11.49
C PRO A 185 0.33 -4.09 11.93
N ALA A 186 -0.07 -3.19 11.02
CA ALA A 186 -1.18 -2.27 11.25
C ALA A 186 -2.55 -2.92 11.02
N ALA A 187 -2.61 -3.91 10.12
CA ALA A 187 -3.84 -4.65 9.83
C ALA A 187 -4.12 -5.73 10.88
N GLN A 188 -5.41 -6.00 11.13
CA GLN A 188 -5.85 -7.04 12.07
C GLN A 188 -6.11 -8.35 11.30
N LEU A 189 -5.02 -9.09 11.05
CA LEU A 189 -5.00 -10.25 10.15
C LEU A 189 -5.87 -11.43 10.61
N ASP A 190 -6.17 -11.52 11.91
CA ASP A 190 -6.87 -12.63 12.56
C ASP A 190 -8.33 -12.31 12.93
N ARG A 191 -8.75 -11.04 12.81
CA ARG A 191 -10.03 -10.56 13.36
C ARG A 191 -10.97 -9.97 12.32
N GLY A 192 -10.64 -10.05 11.04
CA GLY A 192 -11.47 -9.56 9.94
C GLY A 192 -12.56 -10.55 9.52
N ARG A 193 -13.78 -10.05 9.30
CA ARG A 193 -14.82 -10.76 8.54
C ARG A 193 -14.91 -10.31 7.09
N ASP A 194 -14.62 -9.04 6.87
CA ASP A 194 -14.61 -8.41 5.56
C ASP A 194 -13.30 -7.67 5.34
N VAL A 195 -12.91 -7.58 4.08
CA VAL A 195 -11.77 -6.78 3.62
C VAL A 195 -12.20 -5.85 2.50
N LEU A 196 -11.35 -4.88 2.22
CA LEU A 196 -11.50 -4.00 1.08
C LEU A 196 -10.45 -4.37 0.02
N LEU A 197 -10.93 -4.62 -1.19
CA LEU A 197 -10.12 -4.76 -2.39
C LEU A 197 -9.98 -3.40 -3.05
N LEU A 198 -8.75 -2.97 -3.28
CA LEU A 198 -8.50 -1.73 -4.00
C LEU A 198 -8.73 -1.96 -5.50
N ARG A 199 -9.74 -1.26 -6.05
CA ARG A 199 -9.91 -1.15 -7.49
C ARG A 199 -8.88 -0.14 -7.94
N GLY A 200 -7.94 -0.61 -8.75
CA GLY A 200 -6.72 0.14 -9.07
C GLY A 200 -7.02 1.62 -9.30
N THR A 201 -6.39 2.48 -8.49
CA THR A 201 -6.17 3.85 -8.90
C THR A 201 -5.39 3.74 -10.20
N ALA A 202 -6.02 4.06 -11.33
CA ALA A 202 -5.26 4.26 -12.55
C ALA A 202 -4.08 5.15 -12.17
N PRO A 203 -2.82 4.79 -12.50
CA PRO A 203 -1.73 5.71 -12.32
C PRO A 203 -2.18 6.95 -13.07
N ARG A 204 -2.33 8.09 -12.37
CA ARG A 204 -2.49 9.36 -13.06
C ARG A 204 -1.25 9.43 -13.94
N ALA A 205 -1.44 9.16 -15.22
CA ALA A 205 -0.39 9.28 -16.22
C ALA A 205 0.23 10.63 -15.92
N ARG A 206 1.52 10.62 -15.61
CA ARG A 206 2.30 11.83 -15.45
C ARG A 206 1.90 12.69 -16.64
N ALA A 207 1.26 13.83 -16.37
CA ALA A 207 1.01 14.80 -17.44
C ALA A 207 2.34 14.95 -18.15
N PRO A 208 2.40 14.82 -19.49
CA PRO A 208 3.66 15.00 -20.19
C PRO A 208 4.23 16.34 -19.73
N GLU A 209 5.34 16.28 -19.00
CA GLU A 209 6.18 17.44 -18.75
C GLU A 209 6.45 18.02 -20.13
N ALA A 210 6.07 19.28 -20.28
CA ALA A 210 6.06 20.04 -21.51
C ALA A 210 7.24 19.67 -22.42
N ALA A 211 6.90 19.07 -23.56
CA ALA A 211 7.73 19.13 -24.75
C ALA A 211 7.45 20.49 -25.43
N GLU A 212 7.84 21.57 -24.76
CA GLU A 212 7.91 22.95 -25.26
C GLU A 212 9.11 23.54 -24.47
N ASP A 213 10.34 23.46 -24.95
CA ASP A 213 10.88 24.39 -25.94
C ASP A 213 12.01 23.74 -26.75
N ALA A 214 11.72 23.39 -28.00
CA ALA A 214 12.75 23.19 -29.02
C ALA A 214 12.16 23.39 -30.43
N SER A 215 11.53 24.54 -30.68
CA SER A 215 11.35 25.06 -32.04
C SER A 215 10.66 26.43 -32.04
N GLY A 216 11.44 27.48 -32.25
CA GLY A 216 11.00 28.76 -32.80
C GLY A 216 12.24 29.53 -33.22
N GLU A 217 12.41 30.05 -34.43
CA GLU A 217 11.63 30.11 -35.67
C GLU A 217 12.65 30.38 -36.80
N PRO A 218 12.34 30.12 -38.08
CA PRO A 218 13.07 30.69 -39.21
C PRO A 218 12.42 31.99 -39.73
N GLY A 219 13.20 33.08 -39.75
CA GLY A 219 13.29 34.10 -40.80
C GLY A 219 12.17 35.14 -40.98
N GLU A 220 12.50 36.43 -40.82
CA GLU A 220 12.56 37.43 -41.91
C GLU A 220 12.97 38.82 -41.40
N GLY A 221 13.81 39.53 -42.17
CA GLY A 221 14.25 40.88 -41.83
C GLY A 221 15.34 41.44 -42.74
N THR A 222 14.98 41.66 -44.00
CA THR A 222 15.39 42.78 -44.89
C THR A 222 16.86 43.22 -45.01
N ALA A 223 17.32 43.19 -46.27
CA ALA A 223 18.49 43.88 -46.79
C ALA A 223 18.45 45.41 -46.61
N ASP A 224 19.61 46.06 -46.41
CA ASP A 224 20.11 47.06 -47.35
C ASP A 224 21.59 47.42 -47.10
N GLU A 225 22.22 47.82 -48.19
CA GLU A 225 23.32 48.77 -48.38
C GLU A 225 24.81 48.38 -48.26
N ALA A 226 25.47 48.65 -49.38
CA ALA A 226 26.88 48.52 -49.72
C ALA A 226 27.70 49.71 -49.20
N ASP A 227 29.01 49.51 -48.98
CA ASP A 227 30.06 50.24 -49.72
C ASP A 227 31.45 49.62 -49.43
N ALA A 228 32.33 49.69 -50.43
CA ALA A 228 33.74 49.28 -50.43
C ALA A 228 34.61 50.38 -49.73
N PRO A 229 35.95 50.50 -49.85
CA PRO A 229 36.97 49.79 -50.66
C PRO A 229 38.14 49.28 -49.76
N GLY A 230 39.28 48.75 -50.19
CA GLY A 230 40.02 48.65 -51.44
C GLY A 230 41.40 48.06 -51.05
N ALA A 231 41.96 47.18 -51.88
CA ALA A 231 43.25 46.55 -51.65
C ALA A 231 44.17 46.72 -52.86
N GLU A 232 45.43 47.10 -52.54
CA GLU A 232 46.71 47.08 -53.29
C GLU A 232 47.37 48.46 -53.43
N PRO A 233 48.72 48.53 -53.49
CA PRO A 233 49.77 47.72 -52.86
C PRO A 233 50.83 48.63 -52.18
N PRO A 234 52.04 48.15 -51.86
CA PRO A 234 53.17 48.80 -52.55
C PRO A 234 54.31 47.87 -52.98
N ASP A 235 54.94 48.29 -54.08
CA ASP A 235 56.21 47.83 -54.64
C ASP A 235 57.44 48.31 -53.85
N GLY A 236 58.53 47.53 -53.95
CA GLY A 236 59.92 48.03 -53.92
C GLY A 236 60.82 47.40 -52.84
N GLU A 237 61.83 46.61 -53.23
CA GLU A 237 63.17 47.13 -53.54
C GLU A 237 64.10 46.01 -54.07
N MET A 238 65.21 46.44 -54.68
CA MET A 238 65.96 45.80 -55.74
C MET A 238 67.10 44.88 -55.29
N ALA A 239 67.40 43.93 -56.18
CA ALA A 239 68.71 43.51 -56.69
C ALA A 239 69.98 43.71 -55.84
N ARG A 240 70.72 42.61 -55.65
CA ARG A 240 72.07 42.40 -56.21
C ARG A 240 72.46 40.93 -56.15
#